data_AF-X1PZR5-F1
#
_entry.id   AF-X1PZR5-F1
#
_cell.length_a   1.000
_cell.length_b   1.000
_cell.length_c   1.000
_cell.angle_alpha   90.00
_cell.angle_beta   90.00
_cell.angle_gamma   90.00
#
_symmetry.space_group_name_H-M   'P 1'
#
loop_
_entity.id
_entity.type
_entity.pdbx_description
1 polymer ?
#
loop_
_entity_poly.entity_id
_entity_poly.type
_entity_poly.pdbx_seq_one_letter_code
_entity_poly.pdbx_strand_id
1 'polypeptide(L)'
;MALTGIEIFKLLPKTNCGECEVPTCLAFAMKLATGKAELSACPHVSEEARAKLEEASAPPIAPITIGVGDRALKVGGETVMFRHEKRFENPPGFAILISDSMEKPEIDNKLKRFNELQYERVGLTLRPELVAVRDDSGDAKQFEAVVSKVKQNSDCGIILMSSNPDVLAAGLRVCADRKPLIYAATGDNLDRMAELAKENSCPVVAKASNLEELTQLTTKLTEAGVKDIVLDSGSRSLRRAFEDQIFIRSAALNKKFRPLGFPTIVLPCEMTDDPMKEAIIASVFVAKYGGIIVLSDFQGHSLFPLLVERLNIYTDPQRPLATTEGIYEIGSPDENSPVLLTSNFSLTYFIVSGEIEASKVPSYLLVKDTEGLSVMTAWAAGKFVADVIAPFVKKCGIGDKVKHHKLVIPGYAATESGGLEEELPGWEILVGPREGAHIPAYLKAWTP
;
A
#
# COMPACT_ATOMS: atom_id res chain seq x y z
N MET A 1 9.96 26.24 -1.63
CA MET A 1 8.52 26.51 -1.46
C MET A 1 7.81 25.91 -2.65
N ALA A 2 6.63 25.30 -2.49
CA ALA A 2 5.77 25.06 -3.66
C ALA A 2 5.50 26.42 -4.31
N LEU A 3 5.61 26.52 -5.63
CA LEU A 3 5.36 27.79 -6.32
C LEU A 3 3.94 28.23 -5.98
N THR A 4 3.80 29.47 -5.53
CA THR A 4 2.51 30.11 -5.39
C THR A 4 1.83 30.18 -6.75
N GLY A 5 0.51 30.21 -6.80
CA GLY A 5 -0.22 30.37 -8.08
C GLY A 5 0.22 31.63 -8.85
N ILE A 6 0.73 32.65 -8.15
CA ILE A 6 1.29 33.86 -8.76
C ILE A 6 2.65 33.57 -9.45
N GLU A 7 3.52 32.80 -8.81
CA GLU A 7 4.81 32.42 -9.40
C GLU A 7 4.63 31.48 -10.59
N ILE A 8 3.66 30.54 -10.52
CA ILE A 8 3.30 29.70 -11.66
C ILE A 8 2.77 30.56 -12.82
N PHE A 9 1.87 31.51 -12.54
CA PHE A 9 1.30 32.39 -13.55
C PHE A 9 2.36 33.22 -14.30
N LYS A 10 3.46 33.60 -13.65
CA LYS A 10 4.58 34.32 -14.30
C LYS A 10 5.22 33.50 -15.41
N LEU A 11 5.27 32.18 -15.25
CA LEU A 11 5.87 31.23 -16.20
C LEU A 11 4.89 30.75 -17.28
N LEU A 12 3.60 30.99 -17.13
CA LEU A 12 2.59 30.62 -18.14
C LEU A 12 2.57 31.60 -19.33
N PRO A 13 2.01 31.17 -20.49
CA PRO A 13 1.93 31.98 -21.73
C PRO A 13 1.04 33.23 -21.63
N LYS A 14 0.14 33.30 -20.64
CA LYS A 14 -0.80 34.43 -20.41
C LYS A 14 -1.77 34.70 -21.59
N THR A 15 -2.05 33.69 -22.41
CA THR A 15 -2.97 33.80 -23.56
C THR A 15 -4.44 33.79 -23.15
N ASN A 16 -4.79 33.18 -22.01
CA ASN A 16 -6.16 32.97 -21.54
C ASN A 16 -7.07 32.31 -22.60
N CYS A 17 -6.51 31.39 -23.40
CA CYS A 17 -7.25 30.75 -24.51
C CYS A 17 -8.35 29.78 -24.08
N GLY A 18 -8.34 29.28 -22.83
CA GLY A 18 -9.33 28.34 -22.33
C GLY A 18 -9.14 26.88 -22.75
N GLU A 19 -8.12 26.57 -23.55
CA GLU A 19 -7.86 25.21 -24.08
C GLU A 19 -7.50 24.17 -23.00
N CYS A 20 -7.13 24.62 -21.80
CA CYS A 20 -6.88 23.77 -20.63
C CYS A 20 -8.14 23.52 -19.78
N GLU A 21 -9.34 23.80 -20.30
CA GLU A 21 -10.64 23.72 -19.60
C GLU A 21 -10.72 24.60 -18.34
N VAL A 22 -9.93 25.68 -18.32
CA VAL A 22 -9.91 26.66 -17.23
C VAL A 22 -10.03 28.06 -17.83
N PRO A 23 -10.91 28.93 -17.28
CA PRO A 23 -11.27 30.20 -17.92
C PRO A 23 -10.12 31.21 -18.06
N THR A 24 -9.07 31.13 -17.23
CA THR A 24 -7.91 32.02 -17.32
C THR A 24 -6.63 31.29 -16.97
N CYS A 25 -5.48 31.76 -17.48
CA CYS A 25 -4.16 31.24 -17.10
C CYS A 25 -3.88 31.42 -15.60
N LEU A 26 -4.43 32.46 -14.96
CA LEU A 26 -4.31 32.64 -13.51
C LEU A 26 -5.09 31.57 -12.74
N ALA A 27 -6.32 31.27 -13.16
CA ALA A 27 -7.10 30.20 -12.55
C ALA A 27 -6.43 28.83 -12.77
N PHE A 28 -5.82 28.61 -13.94
CA PHE A 28 -5.03 27.40 -14.21
C PHE A 28 -3.81 27.31 -13.29
N ALA A 29 -3.09 28.41 -13.10
CA ALA A 29 -1.96 28.49 -12.17
C ALA A 29 -2.35 28.19 -10.71
N MET A 30 -3.52 28.67 -10.26
CA MET A 30 -4.04 28.35 -8.92
C MET A 30 -4.43 26.87 -8.78
N LYS A 31 -5.00 26.27 -9.84
CA LYS A 31 -5.27 24.82 -9.87
C LYS A 31 -3.98 24.00 -9.85
N LEU A 32 -2.95 24.41 -10.60
CA LEU A 32 -1.62 23.77 -10.57
C LEU A 32 -0.98 23.86 -9.18
N ALA A 33 -0.98 25.04 -8.54
CA ALA A 33 -0.42 25.24 -7.20
C ALA A 33 -1.11 24.39 -6.13
N THR A 34 -2.37 24.01 -6.35
CA THR A 34 -3.15 23.16 -5.45
C THR A 34 -3.23 21.69 -5.89
N GLY A 35 -2.49 21.31 -6.95
CA GLY A 35 -2.47 19.95 -7.48
C GLY A 35 -3.78 19.47 -8.11
N LYS A 36 -4.67 20.40 -8.50
CA LYS A 36 -5.99 20.13 -9.11
C LYS A 36 -5.98 20.12 -10.64
N ALA A 37 -4.82 20.32 -11.25
CA ALA A 37 -4.60 20.26 -12.69
C ALA A 37 -3.16 19.80 -12.95
N GLU A 38 -2.90 19.26 -14.14
CA GLU A 38 -1.55 18.91 -14.60
C GLU A 38 -1.06 19.92 -15.63
N LEU A 39 0.26 20.18 -15.65
CA LEU A 39 0.85 21.15 -16.57
C LEU A 39 0.69 20.73 -18.05
N SER A 40 0.62 19.42 -18.29
CA SER A 40 0.33 18.79 -19.58
C SER A 40 -0.97 19.26 -20.24
N ALA A 41 -1.92 19.78 -19.46
CA ALA A 41 -3.19 20.31 -19.97
C ALA A 41 -3.04 21.65 -20.71
N CYS A 42 -1.90 22.34 -20.62
CA CYS A 42 -1.66 23.59 -21.35
C CYS A 42 -0.77 23.34 -22.58
N PRO A 43 -1.32 23.41 -23.82
CA PRO A 43 -0.57 23.10 -25.04
C PRO A 43 0.46 24.17 -25.43
N HIS A 44 0.41 25.35 -24.83
CA HIS A 44 1.22 26.50 -25.21
C HIS A 44 2.38 26.80 -24.25
N VAL A 45 2.58 25.98 -23.22
CA VAL A 45 3.69 26.19 -22.28
C VAL A 45 5.01 25.97 -23.01
N SER A 46 5.96 26.89 -22.87
CA SER A 46 7.29 26.71 -23.46
C SER A 46 8.04 25.59 -22.74
N GLU A 47 8.90 24.86 -23.45
CA GLU A 47 9.70 23.77 -22.86
C GLU A 47 10.56 24.25 -21.67
N GLU A 48 11.06 25.49 -21.71
CA GLU A 48 11.80 26.09 -20.58
C GLU A 48 10.90 26.35 -19.36
N ALA A 49 9.69 26.90 -19.57
CA ALA A 49 8.73 27.10 -18.49
C ALA A 49 8.23 25.76 -17.95
N ARG A 50 8.09 24.76 -18.83
CA ARG A 50 7.71 23.40 -18.51
C ARG A 50 8.71 22.77 -17.55
N ALA A 51 9.99 22.78 -17.90
CA ALA A 51 11.06 22.24 -17.06
C ALA A 51 11.08 22.91 -15.67
N LYS A 52 11.00 24.25 -15.61
CA LYS A 52 10.99 25.00 -14.34
C LYS A 52 9.76 24.69 -13.47
N LEU A 53 8.58 24.57 -14.08
CA LEU A 53 7.34 24.28 -13.38
C LEU A 53 7.29 22.81 -12.92
N GLU A 54 7.73 21.87 -13.74
CA GLU A 54 7.84 20.45 -13.39
C GLU A 54 8.86 20.26 -12.25
N GLU A 55 10.02 20.91 -12.30
CA GLU A 55 11.01 20.86 -11.21
C GLU A 55 10.48 21.41 -9.89
N ALA A 56 9.72 22.50 -9.94
CA ALA A 56 9.21 23.15 -8.75
C ALA A 56 7.92 22.51 -8.19
N SER A 57 7.18 21.78 -9.04
CA SER A 57 5.99 21.00 -8.66
C SER A 57 6.33 19.54 -8.32
N ALA A 58 7.54 19.07 -8.66
CA ALA A 58 7.98 17.72 -8.37
C ALA A 58 7.83 17.42 -6.87
N PRO A 59 7.19 16.29 -6.52
CA PRO A 59 6.98 15.92 -5.13
C PRO A 59 8.32 15.91 -4.39
N PRO A 60 8.35 16.25 -3.08
CA PRO A 60 9.61 16.33 -2.36
C PRO A 60 10.36 15.00 -2.32
N ILE A 61 9.63 13.88 -2.39
CA ILE A 61 10.14 12.53 -2.56
C ILE A 61 9.60 11.99 -3.88
N ALA A 62 10.49 11.64 -4.81
CA ALA A 62 10.11 11.11 -6.11
C ALA A 62 9.37 9.78 -5.97
N PRO A 63 8.26 9.55 -6.69
CA PRO A 63 7.66 8.23 -6.81
C PRO A 63 8.46 7.38 -7.80
N ILE A 64 8.70 6.12 -7.46
CA ILE A 64 9.44 5.15 -8.28
C ILE A 64 8.61 3.89 -8.41
N THR A 65 8.70 3.26 -9.58
CA THR A 65 8.03 1.99 -9.88
C THR A 65 9.06 0.91 -10.15
N ILE A 66 8.90 -0.25 -9.50
CA ILE A 66 9.73 -1.45 -9.67
C ILE A 66 8.81 -2.56 -10.17
N GLY A 67 9.17 -3.20 -11.28
CA GLY A 67 8.25 -4.12 -11.95
C GLY A 67 7.42 -3.46 -13.05
N VAL A 68 6.52 -4.26 -13.63
CA VAL A 68 5.59 -3.87 -14.69
C VAL A 68 4.21 -4.49 -14.44
N GLY A 69 3.16 -3.92 -15.04
CA GLY A 69 1.78 -4.41 -14.93
C GLY A 69 1.19 -4.25 -13.52
N ASP A 70 0.15 -5.03 -13.23
CA ASP A 70 -0.62 -4.92 -11.97
C ASP A 70 0.17 -5.36 -10.72
N ARG A 71 1.33 -6.00 -10.92
CA ARG A 71 2.26 -6.40 -9.86
C ARG A 71 3.37 -5.39 -9.61
N ALA A 72 3.43 -4.29 -10.38
CA ALA A 72 4.45 -3.27 -10.20
C ALA A 72 4.31 -2.62 -8.82
N LEU A 73 5.40 -2.58 -8.07
CA LEU A 73 5.47 -1.90 -6.79
C LEU A 73 5.78 -0.42 -7.03
N LYS A 74 4.91 0.46 -6.53
CA LYS A 74 5.17 1.89 -6.46
C LYS A 74 5.59 2.27 -5.03
N VAL A 75 6.67 3.04 -4.91
CA VAL A 75 7.20 3.56 -3.63
C VAL A 75 7.57 5.03 -3.76
N GLY A 76 7.69 5.76 -2.64
CA GLY A 76 7.99 7.20 -2.66
C GLY A 76 6.74 8.05 -2.91
N GLY A 77 6.89 9.26 -3.47
CA GLY A 77 5.75 10.18 -3.68
C GLY A 77 5.19 10.81 -2.40
N GLU A 78 5.92 10.65 -1.30
CA GLU A 78 5.45 10.94 0.03
C GLU A 78 5.55 12.43 0.39
N THR A 79 4.60 12.95 1.19
CA THR A 79 4.49 14.40 1.44
C THR A 79 4.46 14.83 2.90
N VAL A 80 4.33 13.90 3.85
CA VAL A 80 4.16 14.21 5.29
C VAL A 80 5.09 13.39 6.17
N MET A 81 5.43 13.91 7.36
CA MET A 81 6.21 13.16 8.35
C MET A 81 5.30 12.23 9.15
N PHE A 82 4.09 12.68 9.45
CA PHE A 82 3.16 11.92 10.27
C PHE A 82 1.85 11.68 9.53
N ARG A 83 1.38 10.43 9.52
CA ARG A 83 0.19 10.04 8.74
C ARG A 83 -1.06 10.88 9.06
N HIS A 84 -1.23 11.31 10.32
CA HIS A 84 -2.38 12.12 10.74
C HIS A 84 -2.34 13.57 10.23
N GLU A 85 -1.23 14.05 9.67
CA GLU A 85 -1.16 15.35 8.98
C GLU A 85 -1.90 15.31 7.63
N LYS A 86 -1.90 14.14 6.97
CA LYS A 86 -2.62 13.87 5.73
C LYS A 86 -2.84 12.37 5.56
N ARG A 87 -1.88 11.67 4.95
CA ARG A 87 -1.76 10.21 4.82
C ARG A 87 -0.36 9.86 4.32
N PHE A 88 0.05 8.61 4.49
CA PHE A 88 1.15 8.06 3.69
C PHE A 88 0.57 7.55 2.35
N GLU A 89 1.32 7.72 1.27
CA GLU A 89 0.79 7.57 -0.09
C GLU A 89 1.06 6.18 -0.66
N ASN A 90 2.28 5.66 -0.57
CA ASN A 90 2.67 4.40 -1.21
C ASN A 90 3.25 3.42 -0.16
N PRO A 91 2.58 2.29 0.12
CA PRO A 91 3.05 1.30 1.10
C PRO A 91 4.42 0.71 0.76
N PRO A 92 5.23 0.32 1.77
CA PRO A 92 6.51 -0.34 1.54
C PRO A 92 6.34 -1.70 0.86
N GLY A 93 7.23 -2.01 -0.06
CA GLY A 93 7.34 -3.35 -0.63
C GLY A 93 8.09 -4.31 0.29
N PHE A 94 7.62 -5.54 0.40
CA PHE A 94 8.38 -6.62 1.05
C PHE A 94 9.12 -7.46 0.01
N ALA A 95 10.41 -7.68 0.24
CA ALA A 95 11.25 -8.54 -0.57
C ALA A 95 11.74 -9.76 0.22
N ILE A 96 11.73 -10.94 -0.40
CA ILE A 96 12.43 -12.12 0.12
C ILE A 96 13.81 -12.22 -0.52
N LEU A 97 14.84 -12.43 0.29
CA LEU A 97 16.21 -12.63 -0.16
C LEU A 97 16.44 -14.09 -0.63
N ILE A 98 17.01 -14.23 -1.82
CA ILE A 98 17.51 -15.48 -2.39
C ILE A 98 18.96 -15.25 -2.79
N SER A 99 19.88 -16.01 -2.20
CA SER A 99 21.27 -16.04 -2.64
C SER A 99 21.42 -16.95 -3.86
N ASP A 100 22.24 -16.55 -4.82
CA ASP A 100 22.54 -17.38 -5.98
C ASP A 100 23.38 -18.62 -5.64
N SER A 101 24.01 -18.63 -4.46
CA SER A 101 24.74 -19.77 -3.90
C SER A 101 23.86 -20.79 -3.17
N MET A 102 22.57 -20.50 -2.97
CA MET A 102 21.64 -21.43 -2.33
C MET A 102 21.40 -22.69 -3.17
N GLU A 103 21.20 -23.81 -2.49
CA GLU A 103 20.82 -25.06 -3.15
C GLU A 103 19.46 -24.93 -3.85
N LYS A 104 19.31 -25.56 -5.02
CA LYS A 104 18.10 -25.44 -5.85
C LYS A 104 16.79 -25.72 -5.08
N PRO A 105 16.69 -26.75 -4.21
CA PRO A 105 15.49 -27.01 -3.44
C PRO A 105 15.16 -25.89 -2.43
N GLU A 106 16.17 -25.21 -1.90
CA GLU A 106 15.95 -24.08 -0.99
C GLU A 106 15.35 -22.88 -1.73
N ILE A 107 15.88 -22.57 -2.91
CA ILE A 107 15.34 -21.54 -3.81
C ILE A 107 13.88 -21.85 -4.16
N ASP A 108 13.58 -23.11 -4.51
CA ASP A 108 12.21 -23.55 -4.82
C ASP A 108 11.27 -23.36 -3.63
N ASN A 109 11.72 -23.70 -2.43
CA ASN A 109 10.92 -23.52 -1.22
C ASN A 109 10.65 -22.05 -0.89
N LYS A 110 11.64 -21.16 -1.09
CA LYS A 110 11.47 -19.71 -0.91
C LYS A 110 10.47 -19.12 -1.92
N LEU A 111 10.58 -19.50 -3.20
CA LEU A 111 9.65 -19.07 -4.24
C LEU A 111 8.24 -19.60 -4.01
N LYS A 112 8.11 -20.85 -3.54
CA LYS A 112 6.83 -21.41 -3.13
C LYS A 112 6.19 -20.57 -2.02
N ARG A 113 6.93 -20.26 -0.94
CA ARG A 113 6.43 -19.40 0.15
C ARG A 113 6.06 -18.00 -0.34
N PHE A 114 6.87 -17.40 -1.21
CA PHE A 114 6.55 -16.12 -1.84
C PHE A 114 5.19 -16.14 -2.56
N ASN A 115 4.92 -17.21 -3.33
CA ASN A 115 3.68 -17.34 -4.09
C ASN A 115 2.47 -17.72 -3.23
N GLU A 116 2.65 -18.52 -2.18
CA GLU A 116 1.55 -19.06 -1.36
C GLU A 116 1.16 -18.16 -0.18
N LEU A 117 2.09 -17.38 0.39
CA LEU A 117 1.82 -16.52 1.55
C LEU A 117 1.15 -15.21 1.12
N GLN A 118 -0.08 -15.35 0.64
CA GLN A 118 -1.00 -14.28 0.29
C GLN A 118 -2.27 -14.41 1.15
N TYR A 119 -2.84 -13.28 1.56
CA TYR A 119 -3.93 -13.25 2.53
C TYR A 119 -5.05 -12.33 2.07
N GLU A 120 -6.29 -12.80 2.09
CA GLU A 120 -7.44 -11.93 1.94
C GLU A 120 -7.76 -11.25 3.28
N ARG A 121 -7.71 -9.92 3.30
CA ARG A 121 -8.06 -9.13 4.47
C ARG A 121 -8.83 -7.90 4.01
N VAL A 122 -10.04 -7.76 4.55
CA VAL A 122 -10.95 -6.64 4.25
C VAL A 122 -11.18 -6.37 2.76
N GLY A 123 -11.28 -7.45 1.96
CA GLY A 123 -11.48 -7.35 0.51
C GLY A 123 -10.23 -6.95 -0.28
N LEU A 124 -9.05 -7.00 0.36
CA LEU A 124 -7.76 -6.74 -0.25
C LEU A 124 -6.87 -7.98 -0.14
N THR A 125 -6.19 -8.31 -1.24
CA THR A 125 -5.12 -9.31 -1.24
C THR A 125 -3.84 -8.70 -0.68
N LEU A 126 -3.47 -9.10 0.53
CA LEU A 126 -2.20 -8.76 1.17
C LEU A 126 -1.13 -9.78 0.76
N ARG A 127 -0.01 -9.32 0.21
CA ARG A 127 1.06 -10.17 -0.30
C ARG A 127 2.40 -9.43 -0.33
N PRO A 128 3.54 -10.14 -0.40
CA PRO A 128 4.81 -9.53 -0.73
C PRO A 128 4.91 -9.22 -2.23
N GLU A 129 5.78 -8.29 -2.59
CA GLU A 129 5.88 -7.77 -3.96
C GLU A 129 7.18 -8.16 -4.67
N LEU A 130 8.27 -8.37 -3.93
CA LEU A 130 9.61 -8.44 -4.49
C LEU A 130 10.35 -9.73 -4.14
N VAL A 131 11.25 -10.14 -5.04
CA VAL A 131 12.31 -11.12 -4.76
C VAL A 131 13.65 -10.45 -4.99
N ALA A 132 14.53 -10.50 -4.00
CA ALA A 132 15.88 -9.97 -4.07
C ALA A 132 16.87 -11.10 -4.33
N VAL A 133 17.52 -11.12 -5.50
CA VAL A 133 18.54 -12.11 -5.86
C VAL A 133 19.91 -11.52 -5.57
N ARG A 134 20.66 -12.14 -4.66
CA ARG A 134 22.00 -11.70 -4.25
C ARG A 134 23.09 -12.59 -4.83
N ASP A 135 24.08 -11.93 -5.40
CA ASP A 135 25.32 -12.51 -5.89
C ASP A 135 26.26 -12.77 -4.72
N ASP A 136 26.25 -14.00 -4.20
CA ASP A 136 27.24 -14.49 -3.25
C ASP A 136 28.28 -15.39 -3.93
N SER A 137 28.00 -15.90 -5.13
CA SER A 137 28.88 -16.78 -5.89
C SER A 137 30.00 -16.05 -6.65
N GLY A 138 29.75 -14.81 -7.08
CA GLY A 138 30.60 -14.07 -8.02
C GLY A 138 30.53 -14.59 -9.47
N ASP A 139 29.68 -15.59 -9.76
CA ASP A 139 29.55 -16.20 -11.09
C ASP A 139 28.32 -15.64 -11.82
N ALA A 140 28.59 -14.86 -12.87
CA ALA A 140 27.57 -14.24 -13.70
C ALA A 140 26.56 -15.23 -14.33
N LYS A 141 26.98 -16.45 -14.66
CA LYS A 141 26.08 -17.47 -15.23
C LYS A 141 25.21 -18.09 -14.16
N GLN A 142 25.74 -18.31 -12.97
CA GLN A 142 24.97 -18.81 -11.83
C GLN A 142 23.91 -17.79 -11.41
N PHE A 143 24.30 -16.53 -11.27
CA PHE A 143 23.39 -15.43 -10.99
C PHE A 143 22.29 -15.31 -12.05
N GLU A 144 22.65 -15.30 -13.34
CA GLU A 144 21.70 -15.28 -14.47
C GLU A 144 20.70 -16.45 -14.40
N ALA A 145 21.18 -17.65 -14.08
CA ALA A 145 20.32 -18.83 -13.97
C ALA A 145 19.30 -18.71 -12.82
N VAL A 146 19.71 -18.19 -11.66
CA VAL A 146 18.81 -17.96 -10.53
C VAL A 146 17.81 -16.85 -10.83
N VAL A 147 18.23 -15.73 -11.44
CA VAL A 147 17.33 -14.65 -11.88
C VAL A 147 16.29 -15.17 -12.88
N SER A 148 16.71 -15.97 -13.86
CA SER A 148 15.82 -16.59 -14.84
C SER A 148 14.81 -17.51 -14.17
N LYS A 149 15.25 -18.30 -13.18
CA LYS A 149 14.37 -19.16 -12.38
C LYS A 149 13.33 -18.36 -11.60
N VAL A 150 13.72 -17.29 -10.92
CA VAL A 150 12.78 -16.37 -10.23
C VAL A 150 11.76 -15.83 -11.25
N LYS A 151 12.23 -15.31 -12.39
CA LYS A 151 11.36 -14.75 -13.43
C LYS A 151 10.33 -15.75 -13.96
N GLN A 152 10.71 -17.01 -14.16
CA GLN A 152 9.84 -18.04 -14.71
C GLN A 152 8.79 -18.56 -13.71
N ASN A 153 9.05 -18.45 -12.41
CA ASN A 153 8.23 -19.05 -11.35
C ASN A 153 7.43 -18.03 -10.53
N SER A 154 7.51 -16.74 -10.83
CA SER A 154 6.73 -15.71 -10.15
C SER A 154 6.46 -14.47 -11.01
N ASP A 155 5.40 -13.75 -10.67
CA ASP A 155 4.98 -12.47 -11.25
C ASP A 155 5.50 -11.26 -10.42
N CYS A 156 6.49 -11.46 -9.54
CA CYS A 156 7.05 -10.44 -8.64
C CYS A 156 7.93 -9.36 -9.30
N GLY A 157 8.12 -8.22 -8.63
CA GLY A 157 9.27 -7.36 -8.95
C GLY A 157 10.58 -8.04 -8.54
N ILE A 158 11.67 -7.74 -9.22
CA ILE A 158 12.98 -8.36 -8.96
C ILE A 158 13.97 -7.27 -8.51
N ILE A 159 14.76 -7.56 -7.47
CA ILE A 159 15.94 -6.78 -7.09
C ILE A 159 17.17 -7.60 -7.46
N LEU A 160 18.06 -7.05 -8.28
CA LEU A 160 19.34 -7.67 -8.63
C LEU A 160 20.42 -7.08 -7.72
N MET A 161 21.00 -7.88 -6.83
CA MET A 161 21.97 -7.43 -5.82
C MET A 161 23.37 -7.98 -6.10
N SER A 162 24.29 -7.12 -6.53
CA SER A 162 25.72 -7.43 -6.67
C SER A 162 26.56 -6.16 -6.60
N SER A 163 27.82 -6.27 -6.20
CA SER A 163 28.81 -5.19 -6.34
C SER A 163 29.46 -5.16 -7.72
N ASN A 164 29.34 -6.24 -8.51
CA ASN A 164 29.95 -6.40 -9.82
C ASN A 164 28.96 -6.03 -10.95
N PRO A 165 29.21 -4.95 -11.72
CA PRO A 165 28.36 -4.55 -12.83
C PRO A 165 28.19 -5.62 -13.92
N ASP A 166 29.19 -6.48 -14.15
CA ASP A 166 29.10 -7.52 -15.17
C ASP A 166 28.13 -8.65 -14.77
N VAL A 167 28.06 -8.96 -13.47
CA VAL A 167 27.06 -9.91 -12.92
C VAL A 167 25.66 -9.32 -13.00
N LEU A 168 25.50 -8.03 -12.67
CA LEU A 168 24.23 -7.33 -12.82
C LEU A 168 23.78 -7.29 -14.29
N ALA A 169 24.70 -7.02 -15.22
CA ALA A 169 24.42 -7.05 -16.65
C ALA A 169 23.93 -8.44 -17.09
N ALA A 170 24.48 -9.52 -16.53
CA ALA A 170 24.00 -10.88 -16.79
C ALA A 170 22.57 -11.11 -16.31
N GLY A 171 22.23 -10.67 -15.09
CA GLY A 171 20.85 -10.71 -14.60
C GLY A 171 19.89 -9.86 -15.46
N LEU A 172 20.30 -8.66 -15.83
CA LEU A 172 19.50 -7.75 -16.67
C LEU A 172 19.19 -8.35 -18.04
N ARG A 173 20.12 -9.07 -18.67
CA ARG A 173 19.89 -9.74 -19.96
C ARG A 173 18.66 -10.63 -19.96
N VAL A 174 18.29 -11.23 -18.83
CA VAL A 174 17.16 -12.16 -18.73
C VAL A 174 15.89 -11.53 -18.14
N CYS A 175 15.96 -10.37 -17.49
CA CYS A 175 14.82 -9.78 -16.78
C CYS A 175 14.60 -8.27 -16.96
N ALA A 176 15.35 -7.57 -17.81
CA ALA A 176 15.20 -6.12 -18.04
C ALA A 176 13.78 -5.71 -18.50
N ASP A 177 13.08 -6.58 -19.23
CA ASP A 177 11.66 -6.41 -19.60
C ASP A 177 10.72 -6.26 -18.39
N ARG A 178 11.14 -6.74 -17.21
CA ARG A 178 10.41 -6.61 -15.95
C ARG A 178 10.82 -5.38 -15.13
N LYS A 179 11.70 -4.51 -15.64
CA LYS A 179 12.20 -3.32 -14.94
C LYS A 179 12.64 -3.61 -13.50
N PRO A 180 13.62 -4.50 -13.28
CA PRO A 180 14.13 -4.81 -11.96
C PRO A 180 14.79 -3.60 -11.29
N LEU A 181 14.88 -3.63 -9.95
CA LEU A 181 15.71 -2.71 -9.19
C LEU A 181 17.17 -3.20 -9.18
N ILE A 182 18.08 -2.35 -9.62
CA ILE A 182 19.52 -2.66 -9.64
C ILE A 182 20.14 -2.20 -8.31
N TYR A 183 20.71 -3.13 -7.56
CA TYR A 183 21.36 -2.90 -6.27
C TYR A 183 22.85 -3.31 -6.38
N ALA A 184 23.83 -2.42 -6.20
CA ALA A 184 23.71 -0.98 -5.97
C ALA A 184 24.89 -0.19 -6.53
N ALA A 185 24.64 1.07 -6.89
CA ALA A 185 25.64 2.06 -7.25
C ALA A 185 26.34 2.56 -5.99
N THR A 186 27.67 2.44 -5.97
CA THR A 186 28.56 2.92 -4.91
C THR A 186 29.55 3.94 -5.49
N GLY A 187 30.46 4.46 -4.66
CA GLY A 187 31.54 5.33 -5.14
C GLY A 187 32.47 4.65 -6.16
N ASP A 188 32.59 3.32 -6.11
CA ASP A 188 33.58 2.58 -6.89
C ASP A 188 33.08 2.16 -8.29
N ASN A 189 31.75 2.08 -8.47
CA ASN A 189 31.14 1.54 -9.70
C ASN A 189 30.09 2.47 -10.32
N LEU A 190 30.01 3.72 -9.85
CA LEU A 190 28.95 4.69 -10.17
C LEU A 190 28.66 4.83 -11.67
N ASP A 191 29.68 5.11 -12.47
CA ASP A 191 29.51 5.42 -13.90
C ASP A 191 28.93 4.20 -14.64
N ARG A 192 29.46 3.01 -14.34
CA ARG A 192 29.01 1.77 -14.95
C ARG A 192 27.58 1.41 -14.55
N MET A 193 27.22 1.68 -13.29
CA MET A 193 25.87 1.45 -12.78
C MET A 193 24.86 2.45 -13.36
N ALA A 194 25.27 3.69 -13.57
CA ALA A 194 24.45 4.71 -14.24
C ALA A 194 24.20 4.36 -15.72
N GLU A 195 25.21 3.85 -16.42
CA GLU A 195 25.06 3.31 -17.79
C GLU A 195 24.04 2.17 -17.81
N LEU A 196 24.23 1.14 -16.99
CA LEU A 196 23.33 -0.02 -16.93
C LEU A 196 21.88 0.37 -16.63
N ALA A 197 21.67 1.28 -15.67
CA ALA A 197 20.33 1.77 -15.33
C ALA A 197 19.66 2.48 -16.51
N LYS A 198 20.39 3.35 -17.22
CA LYS A 198 19.85 4.10 -18.37
C LYS A 198 19.55 3.20 -19.55
N GLU A 199 20.51 2.35 -19.94
CA GLU A 199 20.37 1.44 -21.09
C GLU A 199 19.16 0.52 -20.94
N ASN A 200 18.87 0.08 -19.71
CA ASN A 200 17.77 -0.83 -19.42
C ASN A 200 16.51 -0.12 -18.89
N SER A 201 16.53 1.21 -18.74
CA SER A 201 15.44 2.00 -18.14
C SER A 201 14.95 1.42 -16.80
N CYS A 202 15.90 1.04 -15.95
CA CYS A 202 15.66 0.38 -14.66
C CYS A 202 16.01 1.30 -13.49
N PRO A 203 15.26 1.24 -12.38
CA PRO A 203 15.62 1.95 -11.16
C PRO A 203 16.94 1.41 -10.57
N VAL A 204 17.70 2.28 -9.90
CA VAL A 204 18.98 1.93 -9.27
C VAL A 204 19.03 2.35 -7.80
N VAL A 205 19.68 1.55 -6.97
CA VAL A 205 19.94 1.89 -5.58
C VAL A 205 21.26 2.64 -5.47
N ALA A 206 21.26 3.83 -4.86
CA ALA A 206 22.48 4.50 -4.39
C ALA A 206 22.80 4.00 -2.98
N LYS A 207 24.00 3.45 -2.78
CA LYS A 207 24.47 2.91 -1.50
C LYS A 207 25.77 3.60 -1.07
N ALA A 208 25.79 4.10 0.15
CA ALA A 208 26.98 4.71 0.75
C ALA A 208 27.16 4.28 2.21
N SER A 209 28.28 4.65 2.84
CA SER A 209 28.53 4.35 4.26
C SER A 209 27.89 5.37 5.22
N ASN A 210 27.51 6.54 4.70
CA ASN A 210 26.92 7.63 5.44
C ASN A 210 26.10 8.55 4.51
N LEU A 211 25.34 9.47 5.11
CA LEU A 211 24.41 10.35 4.39
C LEU A 211 25.10 11.42 3.52
N GLU A 212 26.33 11.80 3.85
CA GLU A 212 27.10 12.77 3.07
C GLU A 212 27.55 12.15 1.75
N GLU A 213 28.17 10.97 1.80
CA GLU A 213 28.51 10.20 0.62
C GLU A 213 27.27 9.85 -0.21
N LEU A 214 26.17 9.46 0.44
CA LEU A 214 24.91 9.15 -0.24
C LEU A 214 24.37 10.36 -1.04
N THR A 215 24.47 11.55 -0.46
CA THR A 215 24.12 12.82 -1.12
C THR A 215 25.00 13.06 -2.36
N GLN A 216 26.29 12.76 -2.29
CA GLN A 216 27.19 12.92 -3.43
C GLN A 216 26.85 11.92 -4.55
N LEU A 217 26.57 10.66 -4.22
CA LEU A 217 26.22 9.63 -5.21
C LEU A 217 24.90 9.95 -5.92
N THR A 218 23.87 10.32 -5.17
CA THR A 218 22.54 10.67 -5.72
C THR A 218 22.61 11.90 -6.63
N THR A 219 23.42 12.89 -6.26
CA THR A 219 23.67 14.08 -7.10
C THR A 219 24.30 13.67 -8.43
N LYS A 220 25.39 12.90 -8.39
CA LYS A 220 26.08 12.44 -9.60
C LYS A 220 25.20 11.53 -10.48
N LEU A 221 24.41 10.63 -9.89
CA LEU A 221 23.44 9.81 -10.63
C LEU A 221 22.40 10.68 -11.35
N THR A 222 21.88 11.69 -10.66
CA THR A 222 20.92 12.64 -11.25
C THR A 222 21.54 13.44 -12.39
N GLU A 223 22.77 13.94 -12.22
CA GLU A 223 23.54 14.64 -13.26
C GLU A 223 23.85 13.74 -14.45
N ALA A 224 24.07 12.45 -14.21
CA ALA A 224 24.24 11.43 -15.26
C ALA A 224 22.92 11.07 -15.98
N GLY A 225 21.80 11.65 -15.57
CA GLY A 225 20.47 11.47 -16.18
C GLY A 225 19.64 10.33 -15.57
N VAL A 226 20.08 9.72 -14.49
CA VAL A 226 19.33 8.66 -13.78
C VAL A 226 18.33 9.31 -12.81
N LYS A 227 17.04 9.11 -13.04
CA LYS A 227 15.96 9.73 -12.24
C LYS A 227 15.36 8.78 -11.21
N ASP A 228 15.33 7.49 -11.51
CA ASP A 228 14.71 6.48 -10.65
C ASP A 228 15.75 5.92 -9.67
N ILE A 229 15.98 6.65 -8.58
CA ILE A 229 16.98 6.32 -7.56
C ILE A 229 16.31 5.88 -6.25
N VAL A 230 16.77 4.78 -5.66
CA VAL A 230 16.39 4.33 -4.31
C VAL A 230 17.59 4.48 -3.37
N LEU A 231 17.38 4.81 -2.10
CA LEU A 231 18.45 5.11 -1.14
C LEU A 231 18.72 3.96 -0.17
N ASP A 232 19.97 3.49 -0.08
CA ASP A 232 20.49 2.67 1.03
C ASP A 232 21.56 3.48 1.78
N SER A 233 21.32 3.77 3.07
CA SER A 233 22.30 4.51 3.89
C SER A 233 23.51 3.68 4.31
N GLY A 234 23.55 2.38 3.96
CA GLY A 234 24.59 1.44 4.35
C GLY A 234 24.47 0.94 5.79
N SER A 235 23.55 1.50 6.58
CA SER A 235 23.38 1.16 7.98
C SER A 235 22.86 -0.26 8.19
N ARG A 236 23.52 -1.01 9.05
CA ARG A 236 23.16 -2.39 9.47
C ARG A 236 22.89 -2.54 10.97
N SER A 237 22.77 -1.42 11.68
CA SER A 237 22.23 -1.40 13.04
C SER A 237 20.85 -0.75 13.06
N LEU A 238 19.92 -1.33 13.83
CA LEU A 238 18.55 -0.81 13.96
C LEU A 238 18.54 0.68 14.32
N ARG A 239 19.34 1.07 15.33
CA ARG A 239 19.39 2.46 15.80
C ARG A 239 19.79 3.41 14.68
N ARG A 240 20.91 3.13 14.00
CA ARG A 240 21.42 4.03 12.98
C ARG A 240 20.50 4.09 11.76
N ALA A 241 20.00 2.94 11.31
CA ALA A 241 19.06 2.89 10.20
C ALA A 241 17.76 3.65 10.52
N PHE A 242 17.23 3.55 11.75
CA PHE A 242 16.08 4.35 12.19
C PHE A 242 16.37 5.87 12.16
N GLU A 243 17.51 6.30 12.68
CA GLU A 243 17.95 7.71 12.66
C GLU A 243 18.09 8.21 11.20
N ASP A 244 18.71 7.41 10.32
CA ASP A 244 18.88 7.75 8.90
C ASP A 244 17.52 7.89 8.19
N GLN A 245 16.56 6.97 8.40
CA GLN A 245 15.23 7.07 7.78
C GLN A 245 14.51 8.37 8.16
N ILE A 246 14.56 8.75 9.44
CA ILE A 246 13.96 10.01 9.92
C ILE A 246 14.65 11.21 9.27
N PHE A 247 15.98 11.20 9.21
CA PHE A 247 16.74 12.30 8.63
C PHE A 247 16.46 12.45 7.13
N ILE A 248 16.54 11.36 6.36
CA ILE A 248 16.27 11.34 4.91
C ILE A 248 14.87 11.91 4.64
N ARG A 249 13.85 11.38 5.32
CA ARG A 249 12.47 11.85 5.19
C ARG A 249 12.34 13.33 5.53
N SER A 250 12.88 13.76 6.67
CA SER A 250 12.78 15.15 7.13
C SER A 250 13.54 16.12 6.21
N ALA A 251 14.72 15.74 5.73
CA ALA A 251 15.50 16.55 4.79
C ALA A 251 14.74 16.75 3.47
N ALA A 252 14.18 15.68 2.91
CA ALA A 252 13.36 15.76 1.70
C ALA A 252 12.09 16.61 1.91
N LEU A 253 11.35 16.37 3.00
CA LEU A 253 10.06 17.03 3.22
C LEU A 253 10.18 18.47 3.72
N ASN A 254 10.94 18.69 4.79
CA ASN A 254 10.99 19.96 5.51
C ASN A 254 12.03 20.91 4.93
N LYS A 255 13.15 20.38 4.44
CA LYS A 255 14.23 21.18 3.85
C LYS A 255 14.21 21.18 2.32
N LYS A 256 13.35 20.38 1.69
CA LYS A 256 13.30 20.19 0.23
C LYS A 256 14.66 19.81 -0.35
N PHE A 257 15.43 19.03 0.42
CA PHE A 257 16.77 18.62 0.06
C PHE A 257 16.72 17.51 -0.99
N ARG A 258 16.81 17.92 -2.27
CA ARG A 258 16.63 17.05 -3.44
C ARG A 258 17.53 15.80 -3.47
N PRO A 259 18.81 15.83 -3.07
CA PRO A 259 19.65 14.63 -3.08
C PRO A 259 19.12 13.47 -2.21
N LEU A 260 18.31 13.76 -1.18
CA LEU A 260 17.65 12.74 -0.36
C LEU A 260 16.15 12.60 -0.67
N GLY A 261 15.68 13.20 -1.78
CA GLY A 261 14.30 13.24 -2.22
C GLY A 261 13.84 11.97 -2.93
N PHE A 262 14.19 10.80 -2.40
CA PHE A 262 14.01 9.50 -3.03
C PHE A 262 13.53 8.47 -1.99
N PRO A 263 12.80 7.41 -2.41
CA PRO A 263 12.42 6.32 -1.51
C PRO A 263 13.65 5.54 -1.03
N THR A 264 13.51 4.82 0.07
CA THR A 264 14.61 4.10 0.73
C THR A 264 14.44 2.59 0.63
N ILE A 265 15.54 1.85 0.74
CA ILE A 265 15.56 0.41 0.97
C ILE A 265 16.27 0.11 2.30
N VAL A 266 15.72 -0.81 3.07
CA VAL A 266 16.30 -1.31 4.32
C VAL A 266 16.42 -2.83 4.29
N LEU A 267 17.47 -3.35 4.91
CA LEU A 267 17.81 -4.77 4.89
C LEU A 267 17.83 -5.36 6.32
N PRO A 268 16.66 -5.55 6.99
CA PRO A 268 16.59 -6.27 8.26
C PRO A 268 17.32 -7.61 8.25
N CYS A 269 17.31 -8.31 7.11
CA CYS A 269 18.05 -9.56 6.89
C CYS A 269 19.57 -9.45 7.06
N GLU A 270 20.13 -8.23 7.06
CA GLU A 270 21.55 -7.96 7.31
C GLU A 270 21.76 -7.28 8.69
N MET A 271 20.72 -7.14 9.51
CA MET A 271 20.78 -6.52 10.85
C MET A 271 20.74 -7.54 11.99
N THR A 272 20.24 -8.75 11.73
CA THR A 272 20.09 -9.82 12.72
C THR A 272 19.89 -11.18 12.05
N ASP A 273 20.35 -12.26 12.69
CA ASP A 273 20.12 -13.65 12.25
C ASP A 273 18.92 -14.32 12.96
N ASP A 274 18.23 -13.59 13.84
CA ASP A 274 17.05 -14.05 14.57
C ASP A 274 15.78 -13.67 13.78
N PRO A 275 15.01 -14.64 13.26
CA PRO A 275 13.85 -14.35 12.42
C PRO A 275 12.75 -13.53 13.11
N MET A 276 12.57 -13.69 14.42
CA MET A 276 11.57 -12.93 15.17
C MET A 276 12.03 -11.50 15.37
N LYS A 277 13.31 -11.31 15.72
CA LYS A 277 13.90 -9.98 15.82
C LYS A 277 13.93 -9.27 14.47
N GLU A 278 14.15 -10.01 13.38
CA GLU A 278 14.11 -9.50 12.02
C GLU A 278 12.71 -8.95 11.68
N ALA A 279 11.65 -9.69 12.02
CA ALA A 279 10.27 -9.24 11.84
C ALA A 279 9.96 -7.97 12.66
N ILE A 280 10.46 -7.88 13.89
CA ILE A 280 10.30 -6.68 14.73
C ILE A 280 11.03 -5.47 14.11
N ILE A 281 12.25 -5.67 13.61
CA ILE A 281 13.01 -4.62 12.91
C ILE A 281 12.26 -4.16 11.65
N ALA A 282 11.69 -5.10 10.88
CA ALA A 282 10.89 -4.81 9.71
C ALA A 282 9.66 -3.95 10.05
N SER A 283 8.95 -4.29 11.12
CA SER A 283 7.80 -3.52 11.64
C SER A 283 8.16 -2.07 11.93
N VAL A 284 9.32 -1.83 12.55
CA VAL A 284 9.82 -0.45 12.77
C VAL A 284 9.90 0.30 11.45
N PHE A 285 10.43 -0.30 10.37
CA PHE A 285 10.59 0.37 9.09
C PHE A 285 9.30 0.49 8.27
N VAL A 286 8.30 -0.33 8.52
CA VAL A 286 6.92 -0.09 8.04
C VAL A 286 6.40 1.23 8.60
N ALA A 287 6.59 1.46 9.90
CA ALA A 287 6.15 2.70 10.57
C ALA A 287 7.10 3.89 10.33
N LYS A 288 8.36 3.63 9.93
CA LYS A 288 9.45 4.62 9.85
C LYS A 288 10.09 4.64 8.47
N TYR A 289 9.26 4.95 7.50
CA TYR A 289 9.63 5.51 6.20
C TYR A 289 10.45 4.60 5.27
N GLY A 290 10.61 3.31 5.57
CA GLY A 290 11.16 2.35 4.63
C GLY A 290 10.30 2.30 3.37
N GLY A 291 10.89 2.41 2.18
CA GLY A 291 10.18 2.19 0.91
C GLY A 291 10.20 0.72 0.50
N ILE A 292 11.29 0.03 0.76
CA ILE A 292 11.48 -1.39 0.45
C ILE A 292 12.12 -2.06 1.67
N ILE A 293 11.60 -3.21 2.08
CA ILE A 293 12.06 -3.95 3.24
C ILE A 293 12.46 -5.36 2.80
N VAL A 294 13.75 -5.68 2.89
CA VAL A 294 14.31 -6.98 2.47
C VAL A 294 14.46 -7.91 3.67
N LEU A 295 13.74 -9.03 3.63
CA LEU A 295 13.74 -10.07 4.65
C LEU A 295 14.50 -11.31 4.17
N SER A 296 15.13 -12.01 5.11
CA SER A 296 15.92 -13.21 4.85
C SER A 296 15.02 -14.33 4.35
N ASP A 297 13.82 -14.46 4.93
CA ASP A 297 12.83 -15.47 4.59
C ASP A 297 11.42 -15.00 4.92
N PHE A 298 10.42 -15.63 4.32
CA PHE A 298 9.03 -15.44 4.69
C PHE A 298 8.49 -16.63 5.47
N GLN A 299 7.86 -16.32 6.59
CA GLN A 299 7.13 -17.26 7.42
C GLN A 299 5.76 -16.68 7.72
N GLY A 300 4.70 -17.50 7.67
CA GLY A 300 3.32 -16.99 7.76
C GLY A 300 3.06 -16.22 9.06
N HIS A 301 3.65 -16.65 10.17
CA HIS A 301 3.50 -15.99 11.48
C HIS A 301 4.26 -14.66 11.60
N SER A 302 5.23 -14.38 10.71
CA SER A 302 5.98 -13.11 10.69
C SER A 302 5.50 -12.18 9.58
N LEU A 303 5.24 -12.72 8.38
CA LEU A 303 4.83 -11.93 7.22
C LEU A 303 3.39 -11.42 7.35
N PHE A 304 2.45 -12.24 7.82
CA PHE A 304 1.05 -11.81 7.95
C PHE A 304 0.89 -10.59 8.88
N PRO A 305 1.46 -10.56 10.10
CA PRO A 305 1.41 -9.37 10.94
C PRO A 305 2.02 -8.12 10.29
N LEU A 306 3.13 -8.25 9.57
CA LEU A 306 3.79 -7.14 8.85
C LEU A 306 2.91 -6.57 7.73
N LEU A 307 2.25 -7.45 6.98
CA LEU A 307 1.31 -7.05 5.93
C LEU A 307 0.09 -6.32 6.50
N VAL A 308 -0.42 -6.78 7.66
CA VAL A 308 -1.53 -6.14 8.36
C VAL A 308 -1.10 -4.80 8.96
N GLU A 309 0.09 -4.70 9.55
CA GLU A 309 0.65 -3.44 10.04
C GLU A 309 0.78 -2.44 8.89
N ARG A 310 1.34 -2.86 7.76
CA ARG A 310 1.46 -2.05 6.54
C ARG A 310 0.10 -1.52 6.09
N LEU A 311 -0.91 -2.39 6.00
CA LEU A 311 -2.28 -2.01 5.67
C LEU A 311 -2.79 -0.91 6.63
N ASN A 312 -2.63 -1.11 7.93
CA ASN A 312 -3.14 -0.20 8.95
C ASN A 312 -2.44 1.17 8.93
N ILE A 313 -1.11 1.19 8.81
CA ILE A 313 -0.32 2.42 8.79
C ILE A 313 -0.60 3.24 7.53
N TYR A 314 -0.80 2.59 6.38
CA TYR A 314 -0.99 3.24 5.09
C TYR A 314 -2.46 3.44 4.69
N THR A 315 -3.43 2.99 5.51
CA THR A 315 -4.84 3.35 5.32
C THR A 315 -5.01 4.86 5.48
N ASP A 316 -5.82 5.48 4.61
CA ASP A 316 -6.12 6.92 4.67
C ASP A 316 -6.86 7.25 6.00
N PRO A 317 -6.28 8.06 6.90
CA PRO A 317 -6.91 8.36 8.18
C PRO A 317 -8.14 9.27 8.05
N GLN A 318 -8.36 9.91 6.90
CA GLN A 318 -9.50 10.81 6.68
C GLN A 318 -10.72 10.08 6.11
N ARG A 319 -10.54 8.87 5.58
CA ARG A 319 -11.59 8.10 4.92
C ARG A 319 -11.67 6.70 5.51
N PRO A 320 -12.68 6.40 6.34
CA PRO A 320 -12.93 5.05 6.80
C PRO A 320 -13.11 4.12 5.60
N LEU A 321 -12.53 2.92 5.67
CA LEU A 321 -12.86 1.85 4.74
C LEU A 321 -14.33 1.48 4.96
N ALA A 322 -15.14 1.59 3.92
CA ALA A 322 -16.57 1.31 3.98
C ALA A 322 -16.97 0.27 2.93
N THR A 323 -17.94 -0.56 3.31
CA THR A 323 -18.63 -1.52 2.44
C THR A 323 -19.88 -0.87 1.85
N THR A 324 -20.35 -1.31 0.68
CA THR A 324 -21.56 -0.73 0.07
C THR A 324 -22.80 -1.15 0.87
N GLU A 325 -23.77 -0.24 1.07
CA GLU A 325 -25.06 -0.58 1.68
C GLU A 325 -25.81 -1.62 0.84
N GLY A 326 -26.41 -2.62 1.49
CA GLY A 326 -27.19 -3.63 0.80
C GLY A 326 -27.36 -4.94 1.56
N ILE A 327 -27.84 -5.94 0.83
CA ILE A 327 -27.99 -7.32 1.31
C ILE A 327 -26.80 -8.13 0.83
N TYR A 328 -26.07 -8.73 1.76
CA TYR A 328 -24.97 -9.64 1.47
C TYR A 328 -25.38 -11.07 1.81
N GLU A 329 -25.20 -11.97 0.86
CA GLU A 329 -25.48 -13.40 1.01
C GLU A 329 -24.20 -14.09 1.48
N ILE A 330 -24.20 -14.59 2.71
CA ILE A 330 -23.03 -15.28 3.28
C ILE A 330 -23.30 -16.79 3.25
N GLY A 331 -22.49 -17.51 2.48
CA GLY A 331 -22.72 -18.92 2.16
C GLY A 331 -23.75 -19.09 1.04
N SER A 332 -24.85 -19.78 1.32
CA SER A 332 -25.96 -19.98 0.37
C SER A 332 -27.29 -19.89 1.12
N PRO A 333 -27.67 -18.69 1.59
CA PRO A 333 -28.89 -18.52 2.37
C PRO A 333 -30.13 -18.81 1.53
N ASP A 334 -31.14 -19.37 2.19
CA ASP A 334 -32.46 -19.65 1.68
C ASP A 334 -33.54 -18.82 2.41
N GLU A 335 -34.80 -19.06 2.07
CA GLU A 335 -35.96 -18.37 2.64
C GLU A 335 -36.17 -18.56 4.15
N ASN A 336 -35.45 -19.50 4.79
CA ASN A 336 -35.51 -19.75 6.24
C ASN A 336 -34.23 -19.30 6.96
N SER A 337 -33.29 -18.70 6.25
CA SER A 337 -31.99 -18.33 6.78
C SER A 337 -32.05 -17.04 7.60
N PRO A 338 -31.29 -16.93 8.70
CA PRO A 338 -31.31 -15.76 9.58
C PRO A 338 -30.90 -14.47 8.85
N VAL A 339 -31.50 -13.36 9.28
CA VAL A 339 -31.21 -12.01 8.79
C VAL A 339 -30.54 -11.22 9.91
N LEU A 340 -29.29 -10.81 9.69
CA LEU A 340 -28.51 -10.01 10.63
C LEU A 340 -28.34 -8.58 10.11
N LEU A 341 -28.26 -7.61 11.02
CA LEU A 341 -27.98 -6.22 10.72
C LEU A 341 -26.58 -5.81 11.21
N THR A 342 -25.87 -5.04 10.40
CA THR A 342 -24.60 -4.41 10.81
C THR A 342 -24.40 -3.06 10.12
N SER A 343 -23.35 -2.32 10.52
CA SER A 343 -22.95 -1.06 9.87
C SER A 343 -21.99 -1.30 8.71
N ASN A 344 -21.83 -0.31 7.82
CA ASN A 344 -20.97 -0.43 6.65
C ASN A 344 -19.49 -0.12 6.89
N PHE A 345 -19.05 0.05 8.13
CA PHE A 345 -17.61 0.13 8.40
C PHE A 345 -16.95 -1.21 8.05
N SER A 346 -15.96 -1.19 7.15
CA SER A 346 -15.39 -2.43 6.59
C SER A 346 -14.89 -3.38 7.67
N LEU A 347 -14.21 -2.88 8.72
CA LEU A 347 -13.78 -3.76 9.81
C LEU A 347 -14.97 -4.43 10.51
N THR A 348 -16.05 -3.70 10.77
CA THR A 348 -17.27 -4.27 11.36
C THR A 348 -17.93 -5.28 10.44
N TYR A 349 -18.05 -4.97 9.13
CA TYR A 349 -18.58 -5.90 8.13
C TYR A 349 -17.77 -7.19 8.05
N PHE A 350 -16.44 -7.11 7.93
CA PHE A 350 -15.58 -8.29 7.78
C PHE A 350 -15.49 -9.14 9.04
N ILE A 351 -15.61 -8.54 10.23
CA ILE A 351 -15.75 -9.29 11.48
C ILE A 351 -17.07 -10.06 11.48
N VAL A 352 -18.20 -9.40 11.19
CA VAL A 352 -19.51 -10.04 11.24
C VAL A 352 -19.66 -11.12 10.16
N SER A 353 -19.31 -10.83 8.91
CA SER A 353 -19.36 -11.80 7.81
C SER A 353 -18.44 -13.00 8.04
N GLY A 354 -17.20 -12.78 8.49
CA GLY A 354 -16.27 -13.87 8.81
C GLY A 354 -16.78 -14.79 9.92
N GLU A 355 -17.43 -14.24 10.94
CA GLU A 355 -18.03 -15.03 12.02
C GLU A 355 -19.31 -15.77 11.57
N ILE A 356 -20.10 -15.18 10.66
CA ILE A 356 -21.20 -15.89 9.99
C ILE A 356 -20.64 -17.07 9.18
N GLU A 357 -19.59 -16.88 8.39
CA GLU A 357 -18.95 -17.96 7.63
C GLU A 357 -18.42 -19.06 8.57
N ALA A 358 -17.73 -18.68 9.65
CA ALA A 358 -17.19 -19.61 10.65
C ALA A 358 -18.30 -20.41 11.37
N SER A 359 -19.51 -19.84 11.49
CA SER A 359 -20.67 -20.51 12.06
C SER A 359 -21.15 -21.70 11.21
N LYS A 360 -20.89 -21.67 9.89
CA LYS A 360 -21.45 -22.57 8.87
C LYS A 360 -22.98 -22.53 8.78
N VAL A 361 -23.60 -21.44 9.22
CA VAL A 361 -25.03 -21.16 9.07
C VAL A 361 -25.20 -20.13 7.96
N PRO A 362 -25.70 -20.51 6.76
CA PRO A 362 -26.00 -19.56 5.70
C PRO A 362 -26.92 -18.46 6.21
N SER A 363 -26.59 -17.20 5.92
CA SER A 363 -27.32 -16.05 6.48
C SER A 363 -27.35 -14.88 5.50
N TYR A 364 -28.37 -14.03 5.64
CA TYR A 364 -28.40 -12.70 5.02
C TYR A 364 -27.80 -11.67 5.99
N LEU A 365 -26.85 -10.87 5.51
CA LEU A 365 -26.27 -9.75 6.27
C LEU A 365 -26.69 -8.43 5.64
N LEU A 366 -27.54 -7.68 6.34
CA LEU A 366 -27.94 -6.33 5.99
C LEU A 366 -26.86 -5.35 6.46
N VAL A 367 -26.21 -4.70 5.51
CA VAL A 367 -25.16 -3.71 5.76
C VAL A 367 -25.76 -2.34 5.57
N LYS A 368 -25.94 -1.57 6.65
CA LYS A 368 -26.48 -0.21 6.62
C LYS A 368 -25.37 0.82 6.43
N ASP A 369 -25.54 1.78 5.52
CA ASP A 369 -24.62 2.91 5.39
C ASP A 369 -24.66 3.78 6.65
N THR A 370 -23.52 3.87 7.31
CA THR A 370 -23.30 4.72 8.49
C THR A 370 -22.13 5.68 8.25
N GLU A 371 -21.81 5.95 6.98
CA GLU A 371 -20.62 6.70 6.55
C GLU A 371 -19.31 6.04 7.00
N GLY A 372 -19.29 4.71 7.03
CA GLY A 372 -18.12 3.94 7.44
C GLY A 372 -17.84 3.98 8.95
N LEU A 373 -18.84 4.29 9.78
CA LEU A 373 -18.73 4.27 11.23
C LEU A 373 -19.06 2.89 11.82
N SER A 374 -18.31 2.47 12.84
CA SER A 374 -18.60 1.24 13.61
C SER A 374 -19.99 1.32 14.26
N VAL A 375 -20.59 0.18 14.62
CA VAL A 375 -21.95 0.12 15.20
C VAL A 375 -22.13 1.10 16.37
N MET A 376 -21.24 1.07 17.38
CA MET A 376 -21.36 1.97 18.55
C MET A 376 -21.14 3.43 18.18
N THR A 377 -20.19 3.73 17.31
CA THR A 377 -19.92 5.11 16.86
C THR A 377 -21.10 5.66 16.06
N ALA A 378 -21.67 4.85 15.17
CA ALA A 378 -22.80 5.22 14.35
C ALA A 378 -24.07 5.41 15.19
N TRP A 379 -24.30 4.53 16.17
CA TRP A 379 -25.40 4.67 17.13
C TRP A 379 -25.27 5.97 17.92
N ALA A 380 -24.10 6.24 18.51
CA ALA A 380 -23.85 7.47 19.26
C ALA A 380 -23.99 8.75 18.39
N ALA A 381 -23.74 8.64 17.09
CA ALA A 381 -23.90 9.72 16.12
C ALA A 381 -25.32 9.83 15.53
N GLY A 382 -26.27 9.00 15.97
CA GLY A 382 -27.64 8.96 15.44
C GLY A 382 -27.77 8.40 14.02
N LYS A 383 -26.74 7.73 13.51
CA LYS A 383 -26.68 7.12 12.16
C LYS A 383 -27.01 5.64 12.14
N PHE A 384 -27.21 5.04 13.31
CA PHE A 384 -27.59 3.63 13.47
C PHE A 384 -28.66 3.50 14.57
N VAL A 385 -29.82 4.08 14.29
CA VAL A 385 -31.00 4.15 15.16
C VAL A 385 -32.24 3.69 14.40
N ALA A 386 -33.33 3.39 15.11
CA ALA A 386 -34.56 2.84 14.53
C ALA A 386 -35.05 3.59 13.28
N ASP A 387 -35.16 4.92 13.35
CA ASP A 387 -35.63 5.81 12.27
C ASP A 387 -34.83 5.71 10.97
N VAL A 388 -33.58 5.26 11.04
CA VAL A 388 -32.65 5.17 9.91
C VAL A 388 -32.51 3.73 9.42
N ILE A 389 -32.59 2.76 10.33
CA ILE A 389 -32.52 1.33 10.04
C ILE A 389 -33.82 0.84 9.40
N ALA A 390 -34.98 1.20 9.94
CA ALA A 390 -36.27 0.68 9.47
C ALA A 390 -36.58 1.05 8.01
N PRO A 391 -36.35 2.30 7.54
CA PRO A 391 -36.52 2.61 6.12
C PRO A 391 -35.59 1.81 5.21
N PHE A 392 -34.39 1.47 5.66
CA PHE A 392 -33.47 0.61 4.90
C PHE A 392 -34.01 -0.81 4.79
N VAL A 393 -34.44 -1.43 5.90
CA VAL A 393 -35.03 -2.78 5.92
C VAL A 393 -36.26 -2.86 5.02
N LYS A 394 -37.14 -1.84 5.05
CA LYS A 394 -38.34 -1.77 4.19
C LYS A 394 -38.00 -1.69 2.70
N LYS A 395 -36.88 -1.07 2.32
CA LYS A 395 -36.53 -0.76 0.93
C LYS A 395 -35.54 -1.74 0.30
N CYS A 396 -34.74 -2.44 1.10
CA CYS A 396 -33.65 -3.26 0.58
C CYS A 396 -34.13 -4.57 -0.08
N GLY A 397 -35.41 -4.95 0.08
CA GLY A 397 -36.01 -6.14 -0.53
C GLY A 397 -35.80 -7.43 0.27
N ILE A 398 -35.37 -7.34 1.54
CA ILE A 398 -35.13 -8.54 2.37
C ILE A 398 -36.42 -9.29 2.70
N GLY A 399 -37.55 -8.58 2.83
CA GLY A 399 -38.86 -9.20 3.11
C GLY A 399 -39.34 -10.15 1.99
N ASP A 400 -38.85 -9.97 0.76
CA ASP A 400 -39.18 -10.86 -0.37
C ASP A 400 -38.25 -12.08 -0.44
N LYS A 401 -37.15 -12.09 0.33
CA LYS A 401 -36.14 -13.16 0.35
C LYS A 401 -36.37 -14.19 1.46
N VAL A 402 -37.07 -13.83 2.55
CA VAL A 402 -37.30 -14.71 3.70
C VAL A 402 -38.79 -14.90 3.98
N LYS A 403 -39.16 -16.10 4.48
CA LYS A 403 -40.53 -16.43 4.90
C LYS A 403 -40.88 -15.93 6.31
N HIS A 404 -39.86 -15.70 7.13
CA HIS A 404 -40.01 -15.13 8.46
C HIS A 404 -39.76 -13.62 8.43
N HIS A 405 -40.21 -12.91 9.46
CA HIS A 405 -39.92 -11.49 9.65
C HIS A 405 -39.16 -11.33 10.95
N LYS A 406 -37.92 -11.84 11.00
CA LYS A 406 -37.05 -11.76 12.20
C LYS A 406 -35.76 -11.06 11.81
N LEU A 407 -35.38 -10.03 12.56
CA LEU A 407 -34.16 -9.27 12.33
C LEU A 407 -33.26 -9.32 13.56
N VAL A 408 -32.05 -9.87 13.40
CA VAL A 408 -31.03 -9.91 14.46
C VAL A 408 -30.24 -8.61 14.43
N ILE A 409 -30.31 -7.81 15.50
CA ILE A 409 -29.54 -6.57 15.66
C ILE A 409 -28.30 -6.79 16.53
N PRO A 410 -27.23 -5.98 16.38
CA PRO A 410 -26.07 -6.05 17.26
C PRO A 410 -26.45 -5.81 18.72
N GLY A 411 -25.84 -6.53 19.66
CA GLY A 411 -26.17 -6.41 21.08
C GLY A 411 -25.92 -5.01 21.68
N TYR A 412 -25.08 -4.20 21.05
CA TYR A 412 -24.88 -2.79 21.42
C TYR A 412 -26.01 -1.85 20.96
N ALA A 413 -26.83 -2.29 20.00
CA ALA A 413 -28.01 -1.57 19.53
C ALA A 413 -29.31 -2.07 20.19
N ALA A 414 -29.22 -2.85 21.28
CA ALA A 414 -30.38 -3.45 21.95
C ALA A 414 -31.46 -2.43 22.36
N THR A 415 -31.06 -1.19 22.67
CA THR A 415 -31.98 -0.09 23.01
C THR A 415 -32.87 0.33 21.84
N GLU A 416 -32.47 0.05 20.61
CA GLU A 416 -33.23 0.37 19.39
C GLU A 416 -34.32 -0.67 19.10
N SER A 417 -34.36 -1.80 19.83
CA SER A 417 -35.31 -2.90 19.57
C SER A 417 -36.77 -2.45 19.56
N GLY A 418 -37.22 -1.75 20.61
CA GLY A 418 -38.60 -1.27 20.70
C GLY A 418 -38.98 -0.29 19.58
N GLY A 419 -38.11 0.67 19.27
CA GLY A 419 -38.35 1.60 18.16
C GLY A 419 -38.36 0.90 16.80
N LEU A 420 -37.53 -0.13 16.61
CA LEU A 420 -37.54 -0.95 15.40
C LEU A 420 -38.81 -1.79 15.27
N GLU A 421 -39.34 -2.34 16.36
CA GLU A 421 -40.63 -3.07 16.35
C GLU A 421 -41.80 -2.15 16.00
N GLU A 422 -41.80 -0.92 16.52
CA GLU A 422 -42.79 0.10 16.17
C GLU A 422 -42.71 0.48 14.68
N GLU A 423 -41.49 0.70 14.18
CA GLU A 423 -41.27 1.12 12.80
C GLU A 423 -41.37 -0.03 11.79
N LEU A 424 -41.20 -1.29 12.19
CA LEU A 424 -41.30 -2.48 11.34
C LEU A 424 -42.46 -3.40 11.80
N PRO A 425 -43.74 -3.00 11.64
CA PRO A 425 -44.85 -3.84 12.04
C PRO A 425 -44.79 -5.24 11.42
N GLY A 426 -44.90 -6.26 12.27
CA GLY A 426 -44.82 -7.67 11.87
C GLY A 426 -43.40 -8.25 11.85
N TRP A 427 -42.37 -7.44 12.08
CA TRP A 427 -41.01 -7.93 12.33
C TRP A 427 -40.76 -8.13 13.83
N GLU A 428 -40.16 -9.27 14.17
CA GLU A 428 -39.61 -9.56 15.49
C GLU A 428 -38.13 -9.14 15.54
N ILE A 429 -37.76 -8.30 16.50
CA ILE A 429 -36.39 -7.81 16.64
C ILE A 429 -35.64 -8.63 17.68
N LEU A 430 -34.67 -9.39 17.22
CA LEU A 430 -33.85 -10.25 18.05
C LEU A 430 -32.55 -9.55 18.42
N VAL A 431 -32.23 -9.50 19.72
CA VAL A 431 -30.95 -8.93 20.18
C VAL A 431 -29.86 -10.01 20.06
N GLY A 432 -28.93 -9.78 19.15
CA GLY A 432 -27.73 -10.61 18.97
C GLY A 432 -26.65 -10.34 20.02
N PRO A 433 -25.50 -11.01 19.92
CA PRO A 433 -24.38 -10.79 20.82
C PRO A 433 -23.77 -9.38 20.66
N ARG A 434 -23.10 -8.91 21.72
CA ARG A 434 -22.32 -7.65 21.69
C ARG A 434 -21.01 -7.80 20.91
N GLU A 435 -20.44 -9.00 20.91
CA GLU A 435 -19.15 -9.31 20.29
C GLU A 435 -19.32 -10.27 19.12
N GLY A 436 -18.60 -10.03 18.02
CA GLY A 436 -18.67 -10.84 16.81
C GLY A 436 -18.34 -12.31 17.05
N ALA A 437 -17.36 -12.60 17.91
CA ALA A 437 -16.91 -13.96 18.24
C ALA A 437 -18.01 -14.87 18.83
N HIS A 438 -19.14 -14.31 19.26
CA HIS A 438 -20.28 -15.07 19.79
C HIS A 438 -21.40 -15.30 18.76
N ILE A 439 -21.29 -14.70 17.56
CA ILE A 439 -22.22 -14.94 16.44
C ILE A 439 -22.31 -16.43 16.10
N PRO A 440 -21.21 -17.21 16.04
CA PRO A 440 -21.31 -18.63 15.68
C PRO A 440 -22.19 -19.46 16.62
N ALA A 441 -22.09 -19.22 17.94
CA ALA A 441 -22.91 -19.91 18.93
C ALA A 441 -24.37 -19.46 18.87
N TYR A 442 -24.59 -18.15 18.70
CA TYR A 442 -25.93 -17.58 18.56
C TYR A 442 -26.66 -18.14 17.33
N LEU A 443 -26.03 -18.14 16.16
CA LEU A 443 -26.66 -18.63 14.92
C LEU A 443 -26.97 -20.13 14.95
N LYS A 444 -26.13 -20.94 15.60
CA LYS A 444 -26.40 -22.38 15.77
C LYS A 444 -27.61 -22.67 16.67
N ALA A 445 -27.98 -21.74 17.55
CA ALA A 445 -29.15 -21.83 18.41
C ALA A 445 -30.37 -21.10 17.83
N TRP A 446 -30.20 -20.33 16.77
CA TRP A 446 -31.26 -19.54 16.16
C TRP A 446 -32.26 -20.45 15.41
N THR A 447 -33.54 -20.07 15.44
CA THR A 447 -34.61 -20.79 14.76
C THR A 447 -35.55 -19.85 13.99
N PRO A 448 -36.01 -20.25 12.78
CA PRO A 448 -36.88 -19.44 11.91
C PRO A 448 -38.18 -18.99 12.54
#